data_AF-A0A8B8BGZ1-F1
#
_entry.id   AF-A0A8B8BGZ1-F1
#
_cell.length_a   1.000
_cell.length_b   1.000
_cell.length_c   1.000
_cell.angle_alpha   90.00
_cell.angle_beta   90.00
_cell.angle_gamma   90.00
#
_symmetry.space_group_name_H-M   'P 1'
#
loop_
_entity.id
_entity.type
_entity.pdbx_description
1 polymer ?
#
loop_
_entity_poly.entity_id
_entity_poly.type
_entity_poly.pdbx_seq_one_letter_code
_entity_poly.pdbx_strand_id
1 'polypeptide(L)'
;MLRLVLSAVLLQNVICIHQDEIRKILRVHNTFRRNYAKRGLPSEIANMNLLVWDSLLSEEAKESVSCRQDHFDENLNYLSEKQINVGITRNGNLTKVIGQWLREGQHFLPEFEACLDIASCKNFLTIINAHLRRMGCAIQRNCGQNHLTYDVFMCIYEGSHERQNLFSKGPTCTKCEGQTSFCNEGLCDTCTGENAANCDCRKTCERPGIGTGALDNTTCTCQCLYGKGPNCDEDCVNPQMYENWDICELITKEDCVSDDQMILKEYCPATCDCTRHPFAEMQHPGILGN
;
A
#
# COMPACT_ATOMS: atom_id res chain seq x y z
N MET A 1 -4.18 -44.02 45.67
CA MET A 1 -4.26 -42.55 45.74
C MET A 1 -3.72 -41.99 44.43
N LEU A 2 -4.59 -41.66 43.48
CA LEU A 2 -4.20 -41.07 42.20
C LEU A 2 -4.69 -39.61 42.21
N ARG A 3 -3.76 -38.66 42.32
CA ARG A 3 -4.08 -37.22 42.25
C ARG A 3 -4.28 -36.85 40.77
N LEU A 4 -5.53 -36.58 40.38
CA LEU A 4 -5.83 -35.89 39.14
C LEU A 4 -5.37 -34.44 39.27
N VAL A 5 -4.37 -34.05 38.48
CA VAL A 5 -3.99 -32.66 38.25
C VAL A 5 -4.96 -32.11 37.20
N LEU A 6 -5.95 -31.33 37.64
CA LEU A 6 -6.74 -30.49 36.73
C LEU A 6 -5.84 -29.37 36.22
N SER A 7 -5.33 -29.54 34.99
CA SER A 7 -4.73 -28.46 34.23
C SER A 7 -5.85 -27.50 33.82
N ALA A 8 -5.95 -26.36 34.49
CA ALA A 8 -6.80 -25.26 34.06
C ALA A 8 -6.21 -24.67 32.79
N VAL A 9 -6.75 -25.06 31.64
CA VAL A 9 -6.55 -24.35 30.38
C VAL A 9 -7.14 -22.96 30.60
N LEU A 10 -6.29 -21.93 30.72
CA LEU A 10 -6.70 -20.54 30.59
C LEU A 10 -7.33 -20.39 29.20
N LEU A 11 -8.65 -20.38 29.15
CA LEU A 11 -9.42 -19.96 27.97
C LEU A 11 -9.03 -18.50 27.70
N GLN A 12 -8.06 -18.30 26.80
CA GLN A 12 -7.85 -17.00 26.18
C GLN A 12 -9.16 -16.66 25.46
N ASN A 13 -9.89 -15.69 26.00
CA ASN A 13 -11.15 -15.19 25.43
C ASN A 13 -10.86 -14.33 24.19
N VAL A 14 -10.26 -14.93 23.16
CA VAL A 14 -10.17 -14.32 21.84
C VAL A 14 -11.49 -14.59 21.14
N ILE A 15 -12.30 -13.55 20.99
CA ILE A 15 -13.59 -13.65 20.31
C ILE A 15 -13.39 -13.15 18.88
N CYS A 16 -13.85 -13.94 17.90
CA CYS A 16 -13.82 -13.55 16.50
C CYS A 16 -14.64 -12.27 16.28
N ILE A 17 -14.12 -11.37 15.44
CA ILE A 17 -14.82 -10.14 15.07
C ILE A 17 -16.05 -10.50 14.23
N HIS A 18 -17.22 -9.96 14.59
CA HIS A 18 -18.46 -10.28 13.88
C HIS A 18 -18.50 -9.65 12.48
N GLN A 19 -19.27 -10.24 11.56
CA GLN A 19 -19.40 -9.75 10.17
C GLN A 19 -19.86 -8.28 10.08
N ASP A 20 -20.75 -7.82 10.97
CA ASP A 20 -21.15 -6.41 11.04
C ASP A 20 -19.99 -5.49 11.46
N GLU A 21 -19.11 -5.97 12.34
CA GLU A 21 -17.91 -5.23 12.77
C GLU A 21 -16.86 -5.19 11.66
N ILE A 22 -16.64 -6.31 10.96
CA ILE A 22 -15.77 -6.37 9.77
C ILE A 22 -16.20 -5.31 8.75
N ARG A 23 -17.50 -5.26 8.42
CA ARG A 23 -18.05 -4.24 7.51
C ARG A 23 -17.80 -2.82 8.00
N LYS A 24 -17.94 -2.55 9.30
CA LYS A 24 -17.67 -1.21 9.88
C LYS A 24 -16.19 -0.86 9.81
N ILE A 25 -15.30 -1.79 10.15
CA ILE A 25 -13.84 -1.61 10.11
C ILE A 25 -13.40 -1.26 8.68
N LEU A 26 -13.76 -2.09 7.70
CA LEU A 26 -13.45 -1.85 6.29
C LEU A 26 -14.02 -0.52 5.80
N ARG A 27 -15.28 -0.22 6.15
CA ARG A 27 -15.93 1.03 5.74
C ARG A 27 -15.16 2.25 6.23
N VAL A 28 -14.74 2.28 7.50
CA VAL A 28 -13.99 3.41 8.05
C VAL A 28 -12.66 3.58 7.33
N HIS A 29 -11.90 2.49 7.12
CA HIS A 29 -10.62 2.54 6.42
C HIS A 29 -10.77 3.03 4.97
N ASN A 30 -11.63 2.38 4.19
CA ASN A 30 -11.77 2.69 2.77
C ASN A 30 -12.44 4.06 2.54
N THR A 31 -13.36 4.49 3.40
CA THR A 31 -13.91 5.86 3.32
C THR A 31 -12.81 6.89 3.54
N PHE A 32 -11.96 6.68 4.55
CA PHE A 32 -10.83 7.58 4.80
C PHE A 32 -9.83 7.57 3.64
N ARG A 33 -9.35 6.39 3.23
CA ARG A 33 -8.39 6.22 2.12
C ARG A 33 -8.89 6.86 0.83
N ARG A 34 -10.18 6.69 0.50
CA ARG A 34 -10.80 7.30 -0.68
C ARG A 34 -10.79 8.82 -0.64
N ASN A 35 -11.14 9.40 0.51
CA ASN A 35 -11.13 10.84 0.68
C ASN A 35 -9.69 11.39 0.67
N TYR A 36 -8.77 10.67 1.30
CA TYR A 36 -7.36 11.02 1.36
C TYR A 36 -6.71 10.98 -0.02
N ALA A 37 -7.02 9.97 -0.84
CA ALA A 37 -6.51 9.87 -2.20
C ALA A 37 -6.89 11.07 -3.08
N LYS A 38 -8.13 11.58 -2.92
CA LYS A 38 -8.64 12.69 -3.71
C LYS A 38 -8.23 14.08 -3.21
N ARG A 39 -7.95 14.23 -1.92
CA ARG A 39 -7.89 15.56 -1.26
C ARG A 39 -6.90 15.69 -0.10
N GLY A 40 -6.21 14.62 0.28
CA GLY A 40 -5.48 14.52 1.54
C GLY A 40 -4.10 15.16 1.57
N LEU A 41 -3.58 15.60 0.43
CA LEU A 41 -2.19 15.99 0.23
C LEU A 41 -2.09 17.18 -0.75
N PRO A 42 -0.91 17.82 -0.88
CA PRO A 42 -0.65 18.82 -1.92
C PRO A 42 -0.93 18.32 -3.36
N SER A 43 -0.94 17.00 -3.55
CA SER A 43 -1.30 16.32 -4.81
C SER A 43 -2.19 15.11 -4.54
N GLU A 44 -3.05 14.73 -5.49
CA GLU A 44 -3.79 13.47 -5.43
C GLU A 44 -2.89 12.23 -5.34
N ILE A 45 -3.47 11.09 -4.91
CA ILE A 45 -2.80 9.79 -4.85
C ILE A 45 -3.30 8.90 -5.97
N ALA A 46 -2.38 8.49 -6.84
CA ALA A 46 -2.70 7.80 -8.08
C ALA A 46 -2.90 6.27 -7.95
N ASN A 47 -2.46 5.64 -6.85
CA ASN A 47 -2.38 4.17 -6.73
C ASN A 47 -3.00 3.59 -5.44
N MET A 48 -3.89 4.32 -4.76
CA MET A 48 -4.45 3.91 -3.47
C MET A 48 -5.35 2.67 -3.59
N ASN A 49 -4.89 1.50 -3.13
CA ASN A 49 -5.70 0.27 -3.20
C ASN A 49 -6.90 0.27 -2.25
N LEU A 50 -8.00 -0.34 -2.69
CA LEU A 50 -9.11 -0.75 -1.84
C LEU A 50 -8.62 -1.83 -0.86
N LEU A 51 -8.91 -1.68 0.43
CA LEU A 51 -8.67 -2.74 1.41
C LEU A 51 -9.84 -3.73 1.41
N VAL A 52 -9.52 -5.02 1.30
CA VAL A 52 -10.47 -6.11 1.48
C VAL A 52 -10.15 -6.93 2.73
N TRP A 53 -11.17 -7.57 3.31
CA TRP A 53 -10.96 -8.44 4.47
C TRP A 53 -10.33 -9.76 4.04
N ASP A 54 -9.30 -10.19 4.77
CA ASP A 54 -8.63 -11.47 4.59
C ASP A 54 -8.75 -12.28 5.89
N SER A 55 -9.34 -13.47 5.79
CA SER A 55 -9.56 -14.36 6.94
C SER A 55 -8.27 -14.96 7.48
N LEU A 56 -7.25 -15.18 6.66
CA LEU A 56 -5.96 -15.70 7.10
C LEU A 56 -5.24 -14.64 7.94
N LEU A 57 -5.22 -13.39 7.48
CA LEU A 57 -4.68 -12.28 8.27
C LEU A 57 -5.46 -12.07 9.58
N SER A 58 -6.76 -12.35 9.59
CA SER A 58 -7.58 -12.28 10.80
C SER A 58 -7.24 -13.37 11.81
N GLU A 59 -6.96 -14.60 11.36
CA GLU A 59 -6.50 -15.68 12.23
C GLU A 59 -5.08 -15.41 12.74
N GLU A 60 -4.18 -14.92 11.88
CA GLU A 60 -2.82 -14.50 12.28
C GLU A 60 -2.86 -13.39 13.35
N ALA A 61 -3.75 -12.39 13.19
CA ALA A 61 -3.96 -11.36 14.19
C ALA A 61 -4.48 -11.94 15.51
N LYS A 62 -5.31 -12.99 15.45
CA LYS A 62 -5.87 -13.67 16.62
C LYS A 62 -4.83 -14.50 17.38
N GLU A 63 -3.88 -15.09 16.68
CA GLU A 63 -2.74 -15.78 17.29
C GLU A 63 -1.73 -14.81 17.90
N SER A 64 -1.60 -13.62 17.32
CA SER A 64 -0.62 -12.59 17.72
C SER A 64 -1.10 -11.64 18.81
N VAL A 65 -2.41 -11.35 18.87
CA VAL A 65 -2.97 -10.38 19.81
C VAL A 65 -2.85 -10.90 21.25
N SER A 66 -2.30 -10.08 22.14
CA SER A 66 -2.12 -10.44 23.54
C SER A 66 -2.42 -9.27 24.47
N CYS A 67 -2.59 -9.55 25.77
CA CYS A 67 -2.73 -8.50 26.79
C CYS A 67 -1.37 -7.93 27.26
N ARG A 68 -0.24 -8.41 26.72
CA ARG A 68 1.08 -7.92 27.11
C ARG A 68 1.52 -6.81 26.16
N GLN A 69 1.97 -5.69 26.72
CA GLN A 69 2.28 -4.47 25.97
C GLN A 69 3.66 -4.48 25.29
N ASP A 70 4.54 -5.37 25.72
CA ASP A 70 5.90 -5.57 25.21
C ASP A 70 5.94 -6.08 23.76
N HIS A 71 4.88 -6.73 23.27
CA HIS A 71 4.79 -7.21 21.88
C HIS A 71 4.37 -6.14 20.85
N PHE A 72 4.10 -4.90 21.27
CA PHE A 72 3.55 -3.87 20.37
C PHE A 72 4.58 -2.95 19.70
N ASP A 73 5.87 -3.10 20.04
CA ASP A 73 6.95 -2.23 19.55
C ASP A 73 7.94 -2.91 18.59
N GLU A 74 7.81 -4.21 18.32
CA GLU A 74 8.83 -4.95 17.55
C GLU A 74 8.75 -4.78 16.02
N ASN A 75 7.66 -4.24 15.46
CA ASN A 75 7.48 -4.08 14.01
C ASN A 75 7.42 -2.61 13.59
N LEU A 76 8.55 -1.91 13.73
CA LEU A 76 8.71 -0.50 13.33
C LEU A 76 8.89 -0.29 11.81
N ASN A 77 8.96 -1.35 11.02
CA ASN A 77 9.19 -1.22 9.58
C ASN A 77 7.87 -0.95 8.85
N TYR A 78 7.44 0.31 8.76
CA TYR A 78 6.26 0.71 7.96
C TYR A 78 6.45 0.52 6.44
N LEU A 79 7.61 0.02 6.00
CA LEU A 79 7.87 -0.41 4.63
C LEU A 79 7.87 -1.94 4.51
N SER A 80 7.58 -2.68 5.59
CA SER A 80 7.41 -4.13 5.50
C SER A 80 6.11 -4.49 4.78
N GLU A 81 6.15 -5.68 4.18
CA GLU A 81 5.07 -6.31 3.41
C GLU A 81 3.81 -6.48 4.25
N LYS A 82 4.02 -6.81 5.53
CA LYS A 82 2.99 -6.88 6.56
C LYS A 82 3.17 -5.77 7.56
N GLN A 83 2.09 -5.04 7.83
CA GLN A 83 2.09 -3.94 8.80
C GLN A 83 1.07 -4.21 9.89
N ILE A 84 1.30 -3.67 11.08
CA ILE A 84 0.47 -3.94 12.24
C ILE A 84 0.07 -2.63 12.91
N ASN A 85 -1.23 -2.45 13.10
CA ASN A 85 -1.75 -1.43 14.00
C ASN A 85 -2.31 -2.10 15.25
N VAL A 86 -1.99 -1.53 16.41
CA VAL A 86 -2.52 -1.96 17.70
C VAL A 86 -3.14 -0.78 18.42
N GLY A 87 -4.25 -1.02 19.09
CA GLY A 87 -4.90 -0.02 19.93
C GLY A 87 -5.66 -0.64 21.08
N ILE A 88 -5.95 0.18 22.08
CA ILE A 88 -6.59 -0.23 23.32
C ILE A 88 -7.94 0.46 23.44
N THR A 89 -8.97 -0.27 23.86
CA THR A 89 -10.30 0.28 24.14
C THR A 89 -10.87 -0.24 25.44
N ARG A 90 -11.65 0.55 26.17
CA ARG A 90 -12.32 0.11 27.41
C ARG A 90 -13.80 -0.25 27.23
N ASN A 91 -14.35 0.02 26.05
CA ASN A 91 -15.77 -0.15 25.77
C ASN A 91 -16.03 -0.97 24.50
N GLY A 92 -15.02 -1.68 24.01
CA GLY A 92 -15.09 -2.48 22.79
C GLY A 92 -15.32 -1.69 21.49
N ASN A 93 -15.33 -0.35 21.51
CA ASN A 93 -15.61 0.43 20.30
C ASN A 93 -14.39 0.49 19.37
N LEU A 94 -14.33 -0.46 18.42
CA LEU A 94 -13.25 -0.59 17.45
C LEU A 94 -13.11 0.63 16.52
N THR A 95 -14.23 1.21 16.10
CA THR A 95 -14.21 2.41 15.23
C THR A 95 -13.61 3.63 15.92
N LYS A 96 -13.74 3.72 17.26
CA LYS A 96 -13.08 4.77 18.04
C LYS A 96 -11.56 4.58 18.07
N VAL A 97 -11.08 3.34 18.14
CA VAL A 97 -9.65 3.01 18.07
C VAL A 97 -9.09 3.39 16.70
N ILE A 98 -9.76 2.99 15.61
CA ILE A 98 -9.37 3.39 14.25
C ILE A 98 -9.36 4.91 14.11
N GLY A 99 -10.36 5.59 14.68
CA GLY A 99 -10.39 7.05 14.71
C GLY A 99 -9.23 7.69 15.49
N GLN A 100 -8.62 7.00 16.47
CA GLN A 100 -7.39 7.46 17.13
C GLN A 100 -6.20 7.36 16.18
N TRP A 101 -6.02 6.21 15.52
CA TRP A 101 -4.98 6.03 14.50
C TRP A 101 -5.07 7.07 13.39
N LEU A 102 -6.28 7.39 12.92
CA LEU A 102 -6.48 8.45 11.91
C LEU A 102 -6.07 9.85 12.40
N ARG A 103 -6.26 10.16 13.68
CA ARG A 103 -5.87 11.47 14.24
C ARG A 103 -4.37 11.66 14.36
N GLU A 104 -3.61 10.58 14.38
CA GLU A 104 -2.15 10.66 14.34
C GLU A 104 -1.63 11.38 13.08
N GLY A 105 -2.44 11.47 12.01
CA GLY A 105 -2.12 12.25 10.81
C GLY A 105 -1.81 13.73 11.06
N GLN A 106 -2.17 14.29 12.22
CA GLN A 106 -1.72 15.64 12.62
C GLN A 106 -0.19 15.75 12.81
N HIS A 107 0.50 14.62 12.94
CA HIS A 107 1.96 14.52 13.08
C HIS A 107 2.66 14.11 11.77
N PHE A 108 1.91 13.89 10.70
CA PHE A 108 2.43 13.53 9.39
C PHE A 108 2.76 14.80 8.58
N LEU A 109 3.89 14.76 7.87
CA LEU A 109 4.34 15.80 6.95
C LEU A 109 4.21 15.30 5.51
N PRO A 110 3.13 15.65 4.79
CA PRO A 110 2.87 15.28 3.40
C PRO A 110 4.03 15.46 2.42
N GLU A 111 4.78 16.55 2.57
CA GLU A 111 5.85 16.95 1.66
C GLU A 111 7.02 15.96 1.71
N PHE A 112 7.28 15.41 2.89
CA PHE A 112 8.39 14.51 3.18
C PHE A 112 7.96 13.05 3.29
N GLU A 113 6.65 12.78 3.23
CA GLU A 113 6.07 11.46 3.45
C GLU A 113 6.54 10.82 4.78
N ALA A 114 6.72 11.65 5.80
CA ALA A 114 7.34 11.27 7.06
C ALA A 114 6.55 11.80 8.27
N CYS A 115 6.71 11.17 9.43
CA CYS A 115 6.21 11.69 10.70
C CYS A 115 7.21 12.67 11.33
N LEU A 116 6.73 13.67 12.07
CA LEU A 116 7.57 14.49 12.97
C LEU A 116 8.30 13.62 14.01
N ASP A 117 7.59 12.62 14.52
CA ASP A 117 8.09 11.52 15.32
C ASP A 117 7.35 10.26 14.87
N ILE A 118 8.09 9.23 14.45
CA ILE A 118 7.51 8.00 13.90
C ILE A 118 6.57 7.31 14.87
N ALA A 119 6.89 7.33 16.18
CA ALA A 119 6.04 6.73 17.20
C ALA A 119 4.69 7.45 17.32
N SER A 120 4.66 8.74 16.97
CA SER A 120 3.47 9.58 17.02
C SER A 120 2.54 9.42 15.81
N CYS A 121 2.99 8.77 14.72
CA CYS A 121 2.17 8.61 13.51
C CYS A 121 2.23 7.27 12.78
N LYS A 122 2.83 6.24 13.39
CA LYS A 122 2.99 4.92 12.78
C LYS A 122 1.68 4.29 12.30
N ASN A 123 0.60 4.38 13.08
CA ASN A 123 -0.65 3.74 12.70
C ASN A 123 -1.31 4.46 11.51
N PHE A 124 -1.12 5.78 11.45
CA PHE A 124 -1.56 6.58 10.32
C PHE A 124 -0.84 6.21 9.03
N LEU A 125 0.49 6.04 9.07
CA LEU A 125 1.29 5.63 7.90
C LEU A 125 0.75 4.33 7.29
N THR A 126 0.43 3.34 8.12
CA THR A 126 -0.19 2.09 7.66
C THR A 126 -1.55 2.33 7.01
N ILE A 127 -2.40 3.21 7.56
CA ILE A 127 -3.72 3.48 6.96
C ILE A 127 -3.60 4.16 5.60
N ILE A 128 -2.60 5.04 5.39
CA ILE A 128 -2.43 5.77 4.13
C ILE A 128 -1.53 5.06 3.12
N ASN A 129 -0.89 3.94 3.49
CA ASN A 129 -0.06 3.19 2.57
C ASN A 129 -0.91 2.61 1.42
N ALA A 130 -0.69 3.12 0.21
CA ALA A 130 -1.42 2.78 -1.00
C ALA A 130 -1.16 1.34 -1.46
N HIS A 131 -0.03 0.74 -1.06
CA HIS A 131 0.37 -0.60 -1.47
C HIS A 131 -0.38 -1.72 -0.72
N LEU A 132 -0.93 -1.41 0.45
CA LEU A 132 -1.73 -2.35 1.23
C LEU A 132 -3.10 -2.56 0.57
N ARG A 133 -3.49 -3.83 0.42
CA ARG A 133 -4.73 -4.26 -0.27
C ARG A 133 -5.57 -5.23 0.56
N ARG A 134 -4.98 -5.89 1.55
CA ARG A 134 -5.65 -6.87 2.41
C ARG A 134 -5.50 -6.49 3.87
N MET A 135 -6.49 -6.81 4.68
CA MET A 135 -6.39 -6.67 6.12
C MET A 135 -7.21 -7.72 6.88
N GLY A 136 -6.76 -8.07 8.08
CA GLY A 136 -7.49 -8.88 9.03
C GLY A 136 -7.19 -8.42 10.44
N CYS A 137 -8.16 -8.52 11.35
CA CYS A 137 -8.01 -8.01 12.70
C CYS A 137 -8.53 -9.00 13.74
N ALA A 138 -8.07 -8.84 14.97
CA ALA A 138 -8.54 -9.59 16.13
C ALA A 138 -8.64 -8.70 17.38
N ILE A 139 -9.41 -9.17 18.36
CA ILE A 139 -9.56 -8.52 19.65
C ILE A 139 -9.32 -9.51 20.79
N GLN A 140 -8.39 -9.16 21.68
CA GLN A 140 -8.23 -9.81 22.97
C GLN A 140 -9.02 -9.02 24.01
N ARG A 141 -10.08 -9.64 24.55
CA ARG A 141 -10.95 -8.98 25.52
C ARG A 141 -10.51 -9.17 26.96
N ASN A 142 -10.98 -8.29 27.83
CA ASN A 142 -10.82 -8.36 29.29
C ASN A 142 -9.34 -8.44 29.72
N CYS A 143 -8.47 -7.72 29.04
CA CYS A 143 -7.12 -7.45 29.50
C CYS A 143 -7.13 -6.58 30.76
N GLY A 144 -6.15 -6.77 31.63
CA GLY A 144 -6.04 -6.10 32.92
C GLY A 144 -6.42 -7.00 34.10
N GLN A 145 -6.18 -6.49 35.31
CA GLN A 145 -6.59 -7.12 36.56
C GLN A 145 -7.51 -6.18 37.34
N ASN A 146 -8.41 -6.75 38.15
CA ASN A 146 -9.38 -6.00 38.97
C ASN A 146 -10.36 -5.14 38.14
N HIS A 147 -10.76 -3.96 38.64
CA HIS A 147 -11.77 -3.07 38.03
C HIS A 147 -11.28 -2.27 36.81
N LEU A 148 -10.08 -2.54 36.29
CA LEU A 148 -9.49 -1.83 35.16
C LEU A 148 -9.35 -2.78 33.96
N THR A 149 -10.49 -3.25 33.45
CA THR A 149 -10.54 -4.06 32.24
C THR A 149 -10.45 -3.19 30.99
N TYR A 150 -9.75 -3.69 29.98
CA TYR A 150 -9.64 -3.12 28.65
C TYR A 150 -9.53 -4.24 27.61
N ASP A 151 -9.72 -3.90 26.35
CA ASP A 151 -9.55 -4.79 25.22
C ASP A 151 -8.37 -4.31 24.37
N VAL A 152 -7.61 -5.24 23.82
CA VAL A 152 -6.55 -4.97 22.84
C VAL A 152 -7.08 -5.33 21.46
N PHE A 153 -7.04 -4.38 20.53
CA PHE A 153 -7.44 -4.54 19.14
C PHE A 153 -6.21 -4.46 18.24
N MET A 154 -5.99 -5.48 17.42
CA MET A 154 -4.86 -5.59 16.50
C MET A 154 -5.38 -5.81 15.08
N CYS A 155 -4.81 -5.11 14.12
CA CYS A 155 -5.02 -5.33 12.69
C CYS A 155 -3.68 -5.59 12.00
N ILE A 156 -3.66 -6.61 11.16
CA ILE A 156 -2.56 -6.91 10.25
C ILE A 156 -3.01 -6.52 8.83
N TYR A 157 -2.12 -5.85 8.11
CA TYR A 157 -2.33 -5.37 6.75
C TYR A 157 -1.25 -5.95 5.86
N GLU A 158 -1.58 -6.24 4.60
CA GLU A 158 -0.61 -6.80 3.65
C GLU A 158 -0.76 -6.21 2.23
N GLY A 159 0.37 -6.04 1.54
CA GLY A 159 0.48 -5.33 0.28
C GLY A 159 1.49 -5.90 -0.72
N SER A 160 1.81 -5.11 -1.77
CA SER A 160 2.87 -5.40 -2.74
C SER A 160 4.26 -4.97 -2.22
N HIS A 161 5.31 -5.65 -2.67
CA HIS A 161 6.70 -5.57 -2.22
C HIS A 161 7.53 -4.46 -2.89
N GLU A 162 6.99 -3.78 -3.89
CA GLU A 162 7.86 -3.21 -4.93
C GLU A 162 8.31 -1.76 -4.70
N ARG A 163 7.87 -1.04 -3.66
CA ARG A 163 8.13 0.41 -3.59
C ARG A 163 8.54 0.93 -2.23
N GLN A 164 9.53 1.83 -2.25
CA GLN A 164 10.07 2.53 -1.07
C GLN A 164 9.14 3.64 -0.54
N ASN A 165 8.17 4.09 -1.33
CA ASN A 165 7.25 5.18 -0.97
C ASN A 165 5.89 4.64 -0.49
N LEU A 166 5.19 5.42 0.35
CA LEU A 166 3.87 5.04 0.85
C LEU A 166 2.80 5.07 -0.23
N PHE A 167 2.95 5.94 -1.23
CA PHE A 167 2.01 6.11 -2.33
C PHE A 167 2.65 6.80 -3.52
N SER A 168 1.98 6.75 -4.66
CA SER A 168 2.39 7.48 -5.87
C SER A 168 1.56 8.75 -6.03
N LYS A 169 2.23 9.88 -6.20
CA LYS A 169 1.59 11.18 -6.47
C LYS A 169 1.06 11.22 -7.90
N GLY A 170 -0.10 11.84 -8.10
CA GLY A 170 -0.73 12.02 -9.40
C GLY A 170 -2.25 11.88 -9.35
N PRO A 171 -2.96 12.13 -10.46
CA PRO A 171 -4.42 12.06 -10.49
C PRO A 171 -4.93 10.70 -10.03
N THR A 172 -6.01 10.71 -9.26
CA THR A 172 -6.53 9.53 -8.57
C THR A 172 -6.75 8.35 -9.51
N CYS A 173 -6.30 7.16 -9.10
CA CYS A 173 -6.39 5.88 -9.83
C CYS A 173 -5.63 5.78 -11.17
N THR A 174 -4.86 6.78 -11.58
CA THR A 174 -4.11 6.67 -12.85
C THR A 174 -3.00 5.62 -12.78
N LYS A 175 -2.45 5.34 -11.59
CA LYS A 175 -1.35 4.37 -11.38
C LYS A 175 -1.82 3.08 -10.70
N CYS A 176 -3.07 2.67 -10.91
CA CYS A 176 -3.55 1.35 -10.55
C CYS A 176 -2.90 0.27 -11.45
N GLU A 177 -2.50 -0.87 -10.88
CA GLU A 177 -1.69 -1.88 -11.55
C GLU A 177 -2.11 -3.32 -11.20
N GLY A 178 -1.67 -4.28 -12.03
CA GLY A 178 -1.89 -5.70 -11.79
C GLY A 178 -3.37 -6.08 -11.75
N GLN A 179 -3.77 -6.81 -10.71
CA GLN A 179 -5.15 -7.29 -10.57
C GLN A 179 -6.14 -6.17 -10.19
N THR A 180 -5.67 -5.04 -9.67
CA THR A 180 -6.50 -3.92 -9.21
C THR A 180 -6.41 -2.71 -10.14
N SER A 181 -6.37 -2.94 -11.45
CA SER A 181 -6.11 -1.91 -12.47
C SER A 181 -7.24 -0.88 -12.67
N PHE A 182 -8.43 -1.11 -12.13
CA PHE A 182 -9.58 -0.21 -12.29
C PHE A 182 -9.77 0.72 -11.09
N CYS A 183 -10.53 1.80 -11.30
CA CYS A 183 -10.88 2.75 -10.25
C CYS A 183 -12.29 2.51 -9.72
N ASN A 184 -12.42 2.24 -8.42
CA ASN A 184 -13.69 2.18 -7.69
C ASN A 184 -13.83 3.43 -6.79
N GLU A 185 -14.46 4.45 -7.33
CA GLU A 185 -14.71 5.73 -6.65
C GLU A 185 -13.45 6.38 -6.05
N GLY A 186 -12.27 6.20 -6.65
CA GLY A 186 -11.01 6.76 -6.17
C GLY A 186 -10.09 5.81 -5.41
N LEU A 187 -10.38 4.50 -5.43
CA LEU A 187 -9.50 3.45 -4.95
C LEU A 187 -9.24 2.43 -6.07
N CYS A 188 -8.03 1.89 -6.16
CA CYS A 188 -7.70 0.80 -7.08
C CYS A 188 -8.41 -0.48 -6.66
N ASP A 189 -9.13 -1.11 -7.58
CA ASP A 189 -9.95 -2.30 -7.36
C ASP A 189 -9.91 -3.22 -8.60
N THR A 190 -10.21 -4.49 -8.38
CA THR A 190 -10.40 -5.49 -9.45
C THR A 190 -11.68 -5.23 -10.26
N CYS A 191 -12.65 -4.56 -9.64
CA CYS A 191 -13.92 -4.18 -10.27
C CYS A 191 -14.72 -5.35 -10.85
N THR A 192 -14.68 -6.49 -10.14
CA THR A 192 -15.48 -7.68 -10.45
C THR A 192 -16.74 -7.75 -9.58
N GLY A 193 -17.77 -8.46 -10.03
CA GLY A 193 -18.99 -8.70 -9.26
C GLY A 193 -19.83 -7.45 -8.98
N GLU A 194 -20.22 -7.25 -7.71
CA GLU A 194 -21.15 -6.19 -7.28
C GLU A 194 -20.61 -4.75 -7.47
N ASN A 195 -19.29 -4.58 -7.58
CA ASN A 195 -18.66 -3.26 -7.72
C ASN A 195 -18.52 -2.81 -9.19
N ALA A 196 -18.78 -3.68 -10.16
CA ALA A 196 -18.47 -3.43 -11.57
C ALA A 196 -19.15 -2.17 -12.13
N ALA A 197 -20.36 -1.84 -11.67
CA ALA A 197 -21.11 -0.68 -12.16
C ALA A 197 -20.52 0.68 -11.74
N ASN A 198 -19.72 0.72 -10.67
CA ASN A 198 -19.13 1.96 -10.13
C ASN A 198 -17.68 2.15 -10.56
N CYS A 199 -17.21 1.33 -11.49
CA CYS A 199 -15.81 1.28 -11.87
C CYS A 199 -15.53 1.94 -13.20
N ASP A 200 -14.41 2.65 -13.26
CA ASP A 200 -13.92 3.31 -14.46
C ASP A 200 -12.41 3.09 -14.66
N CYS A 201 -11.98 3.05 -15.92
CA CYS A 201 -10.55 3.02 -16.25
C CYS A 201 -10.02 4.44 -16.39
N ARG A 202 -9.01 4.79 -15.58
CA ARG A 202 -8.44 6.15 -15.53
C ARG A 202 -7.07 6.29 -16.17
N LYS A 203 -6.58 5.24 -16.82
CA LYS A 203 -5.29 5.28 -17.50
C LYS A 203 -5.36 6.15 -18.74
N THR A 204 -4.28 6.87 -19.03
CA THR A 204 -4.21 7.74 -20.23
C THR A 204 -3.35 7.13 -21.33
N CYS A 205 -2.36 6.30 -21.00
CA CYS A 205 -1.39 5.72 -21.93
C CYS A 205 -0.64 6.74 -22.80
N GLU A 206 -0.65 8.01 -22.42
CA GLU A 206 -0.03 9.10 -23.17
C GLU A 206 0.49 10.17 -22.21
N ARG A 207 1.76 10.51 -22.38
CA ARG A 207 2.40 11.68 -21.77
C ARG A 207 3.26 12.37 -22.83
N PRO A 208 2.88 13.56 -23.31
CA PRO A 208 3.57 14.24 -24.39
C PRO A 208 5.08 14.37 -24.13
N GLY A 209 5.88 13.90 -25.08
CA GLY A 209 7.34 13.94 -25.00
C GLY A 209 7.98 12.80 -24.18
N ILE A 210 7.20 12.02 -23.44
CA ILE A 210 7.72 10.94 -22.57
C ILE A 210 7.31 9.57 -23.07
N GLY A 211 6.03 9.36 -23.36
CA GLY A 211 5.57 8.07 -23.82
C GLY A 211 4.16 8.07 -24.38
N THR A 212 3.88 7.00 -25.12
CA THR A 212 2.64 6.82 -25.89
C THR A 212 2.39 5.33 -26.02
N GLY A 213 1.13 4.92 -25.91
CA GLY A 213 0.70 3.54 -26.01
C GLY A 213 -0.77 3.39 -26.33
N ALA A 214 -1.23 2.15 -26.44
CA ALA A 214 -2.64 1.82 -26.64
C ALA A 214 -3.28 1.40 -25.31
N LEU A 215 -4.45 1.97 -24.99
CA LEU A 215 -5.24 1.58 -23.82
C LEU A 215 -6.14 0.39 -24.16
N ASP A 216 -6.01 -0.69 -23.40
CA ASP A 216 -7.02 -1.74 -23.33
C ASP A 216 -8.00 -1.42 -22.19
N ASN A 217 -9.20 -0.97 -22.54
CA ASN A 217 -10.25 -0.65 -21.59
C ASN A 217 -10.84 -1.87 -20.87
N THR A 218 -10.66 -3.08 -21.42
CA THR A 218 -11.22 -4.30 -20.82
C THR A 218 -10.40 -4.81 -19.64
N THR A 219 -9.09 -4.55 -19.67
CA THR A 219 -8.15 -4.90 -18.59
C THR A 219 -7.69 -3.66 -17.83
N CYS A 220 -8.00 -2.46 -18.34
CA CYS A 220 -7.44 -1.19 -17.92
C CYS A 220 -5.91 -1.25 -17.85
N THR A 221 -5.28 -1.57 -18.99
CA THR A 221 -3.81 -1.65 -19.11
C THR A 221 -3.31 -0.88 -20.32
N CYS A 222 -2.10 -0.33 -20.22
CA CYS A 222 -1.44 0.36 -21.33
C CYS A 222 -0.42 -0.56 -21.99
N GLN A 223 -0.50 -0.68 -23.32
CA GLN A 223 0.53 -1.27 -24.15
C GLN A 223 1.43 -0.14 -24.66
N CYS A 224 2.52 0.11 -23.96
CA CYS A 224 3.43 1.22 -24.27
C CYS A 224 4.25 0.95 -25.53
N LEU A 225 4.16 1.86 -26.50
CA LEU A 225 5.10 1.94 -27.62
C LEU A 225 6.36 2.71 -27.22
N TYR A 226 6.18 3.79 -26.45
CA TYR A 226 7.25 4.60 -25.90
C TYR A 226 7.01 4.87 -24.41
N GLY A 227 8.10 5.10 -23.67
CA GLY A 227 8.06 5.28 -22.22
C GLY A 227 7.86 3.95 -21.49
N LYS A 228 7.70 4.03 -20.17
CA LYS A 228 7.41 2.88 -19.30
C LYS A 228 6.38 3.24 -18.24
N GLY A 229 6.07 2.26 -17.39
CA GLY A 229 5.15 2.42 -16.28
C GLY A 229 3.67 2.27 -16.67
N PRO A 230 2.76 2.40 -15.69
CA PRO A 230 1.35 2.05 -15.84
C PRO A 230 0.57 2.90 -16.84
N ASN A 231 1.06 4.10 -17.19
CA ASN A 231 0.46 5.00 -18.20
C ASN A 231 1.41 5.36 -19.34
N CYS A 232 2.53 4.66 -19.51
CA CYS A 232 3.58 5.07 -20.44
C CYS A 232 4.10 6.49 -20.12
N ASP A 233 4.04 6.88 -18.85
CA ASP A 233 4.26 8.23 -18.37
C ASP A 233 5.60 8.40 -17.66
N GLU A 234 6.40 7.35 -17.61
CA GLU A 234 7.76 7.36 -17.08
C GLU A 234 8.75 7.32 -18.25
N ASP A 235 9.77 8.18 -18.22
CA ASP A 235 10.77 8.22 -19.29
C ASP A 235 11.55 6.91 -19.32
N CYS A 236 11.79 6.42 -20.54
CA CYS A 236 12.54 5.20 -20.76
C CYS A 236 14.03 5.53 -20.81
N VAL A 237 14.61 5.68 -19.62
CA VAL A 237 16.03 5.99 -19.42
C VAL A 237 16.63 5.07 -18.38
N ASN A 238 17.91 4.74 -18.54
CA ASN A 238 18.65 3.97 -17.55
C ASN A 238 18.88 4.84 -16.30
N PRO A 239 18.58 4.35 -15.09
CA PRO A 239 18.93 5.07 -13.87
C PRO A 239 20.44 5.34 -13.82
N GLN A 240 20.84 6.57 -13.53
CA GLN A 240 22.25 6.88 -13.30
C GLN A 240 22.68 6.30 -11.95
N MET A 241 23.45 5.21 -11.98
CA MET A 241 23.99 4.58 -10.77
C MET A 241 25.35 5.15 -10.35
N TYR A 242 26.17 5.54 -11.32
CA TYR A 242 27.52 6.09 -11.09
C TYR A 242 27.76 7.30 -11.99
N GLU A 243 28.48 8.31 -11.48
CA GLU A 243 28.72 9.57 -12.20
C GLU A 243 29.58 9.40 -13.47
N ASN A 244 30.42 8.37 -13.51
CA ASN A 244 31.46 8.18 -14.54
C ASN A 244 31.45 6.79 -15.18
N TRP A 245 30.42 5.98 -14.92
CA TRP A 245 30.34 4.63 -15.46
C TRP A 245 28.89 4.22 -15.70
N ASP A 246 28.58 3.90 -16.96
CA ASP A 246 27.28 3.37 -17.37
C ASP A 246 27.43 1.88 -17.68
N ILE A 247 26.91 1.05 -16.78
CA ILE A 247 26.89 -0.40 -16.95
C ILE A 247 26.08 -0.82 -18.18
N CYS A 248 25.08 -0.05 -18.57
CA CYS A 248 24.17 -0.40 -19.66
C CYS A 248 24.80 -0.23 -21.04
N GLU A 249 25.95 0.44 -21.17
CA GLU A 249 26.77 0.45 -22.39
C GLU A 249 27.37 -0.92 -22.72
N LEU A 250 27.52 -1.78 -21.70
CA LEU A 250 28.09 -3.12 -21.84
C LEU A 250 27.02 -4.20 -22.08
N ILE A 251 25.74 -3.84 -21.97
CA ILE A 251 24.61 -4.76 -22.06
C ILE A 251 24.05 -4.77 -23.49
N THR A 252 23.88 -5.96 -24.04
CA THR A 252 23.25 -6.19 -25.35
C THR A 252 21.81 -6.67 -25.19
N LYS A 253 21.03 -6.68 -26.29
CA LYS A 253 19.65 -7.18 -26.25
C LYS A 253 19.58 -8.67 -25.94
N GLU A 254 20.62 -9.41 -26.30
CA GLU A 254 20.77 -10.83 -26.03
C GLU A 254 20.94 -11.11 -24.53
N ASP A 255 21.61 -10.21 -23.80
CA ASP A 255 21.78 -10.32 -22.34
C ASP A 255 20.44 -10.13 -21.60
N CYS A 256 19.55 -9.32 -22.18
CA CYS A 256 18.22 -9.05 -21.64
C CYS A 256 17.25 -10.24 -21.68
N VAL A 257 17.65 -11.38 -22.25
CA VAL A 257 16.83 -12.60 -22.37
C VAL A 257 17.32 -13.74 -21.45
N SER A 258 18.34 -13.48 -20.63
CA SER A 258 18.94 -14.44 -19.68
C SER A 258 18.17 -14.53 -18.35
N ASP A 259 18.61 -15.44 -17.46
CA ASP A 259 18.01 -15.61 -16.11
C ASP A 259 18.04 -14.32 -15.27
N ASP A 260 18.97 -13.40 -15.55
CA ASP A 260 19.11 -12.09 -14.87
C ASP A 260 18.24 -10.98 -15.47
N GLN A 261 17.30 -11.33 -16.36
CA GLN A 261 16.45 -10.37 -17.09
C GLN A 261 15.74 -9.37 -16.18
N MET A 262 15.27 -9.76 -14.99
CA MET A 262 14.56 -8.83 -14.10
C MET A 262 15.47 -7.69 -13.62
N ILE A 263 16.72 -7.99 -13.26
CA ILE A 263 17.69 -6.99 -12.80
C ILE A 263 18.05 -6.06 -13.96
N LEU A 264 18.32 -6.61 -15.14
CA LEU A 264 18.69 -5.80 -16.31
C LEU A 264 17.53 -4.93 -16.81
N LYS A 265 16.28 -5.37 -16.67
CA LYS A 265 15.10 -4.53 -16.97
C LYS A 265 14.93 -3.38 -16.00
N GLU A 266 15.32 -3.55 -14.74
CA GLU A 266 15.25 -2.49 -13.72
C GLU A 266 16.35 -1.43 -13.95
N TYR A 267 17.60 -1.87 -14.15
CA TYR A 267 18.76 -0.98 -14.22
C TYR A 267 19.13 -0.54 -15.64
N CYS A 268 18.79 -1.32 -16.66
CA CYS A 268 19.02 -1.00 -18.07
C CYS A 268 17.73 -1.05 -18.92
N PRO A 269 16.63 -0.40 -18.50
CA PRO A 269 15.33 -0.48 -19.15
C PRO A 269 15.35 -0.01 -20.61
N ALA A 270 16.18 0.99 -20.95
CA ALA A 270 16.24 1.51 -22.32
C ALA A 270 16.84 0.49 -23.31
N THR A 271 17.65 -0.45 -22.81
CA THR A 271 18.20 -1.55 -23.60
C THR A 271 17.27 -2.76 -23.57
N CYS A 272 16.69 -3.06 -22.40
CA CYS A 272 16.06 -4.36 -22.12
C CYS A 272 14.53 -4.40 -22.04
N ASP A 273 13.84 -3.26 -21.88
CA ASP A 273 12.43 -3.29 -21.48
C ASP A 273 11.53 -2.30 -22.25
N CYS A 274 12.04 -1.11 -22.56
CA CYS A 274 11.23 -0.03 -23.12
C CYS A 274 11.94 0.71 -24.25
N THR A 275 11.19 1.60 -24.92
CA THR A 275 11.73 2.48 -25.95
C THR A 275 11.50 3.93 -25.56
N ARG A 276 12.54 4.77 -25.66
CA ARG A 276 12.43 6.21 -25.39
C ARG A 276 11.67 6.94 -26.49
N HIS A 277 10.86 7.92 -26.11
CA HIS A 277 10.08 8.70 -27.07
C HIS A 277 11.00 9.59 -27.95
N PRO A 278 10.77 9.65 -29.28
CA PRO A 278 11.69 10.33 -30.22
C PRO A 278 11.79 11.85 -30.02
N PHE A 279 10.81 12.46 -29.33
CA PHE A 279 10.80 13.90 -29.03
C PHE A 279 11.18 14.25 -27.59
N ALA A 280 11.70 13.29 -26.81
CA ALA A 280 12.02 13.52 -25.39
C ALA A 280 13.06 14.62 -25.15
N GLU A 281 13.98 14.84 -26.08
CA GLU A 281 15.04 15.85 -25.96
C GLU A 281 14.57 17.29 -26.24
N MET A 282 13.41 17.47 -26.86
CA MET A 282 12.91 18.80 -27.24
C MET A 282 12.20 19.55 -26.09
N GLN A 283 12.06 18.94 -24.91
CA GLN A 283 11.36 19.52 -23.75
C GLN A 283 12.27 20.04 -22.63
N HIS A 284 13.59 20.09 -22.83
CA HIS A 284 14.47 20.94 -22.03
C HIS A 284 14.61 22.32 -22.70
N PRO A 285 13.85 23.35 -22.29
CA PRO A 285 14.20 24.71 -22.67
C PRO A 285 15.53 25.06 -22.00
N GLY A 286 16.57 25.11 -22.82
CA GLY A 286 17.89 25.72 -22.62
C GLY A 286 18.37 25.99 -21.19
N ILE A 287 19.35 25.21 -20.74
CA ILE A 287 20.53 25.84 -20.13
C ILE A 287 21.45 26.21 -21.29
N LEU A 288 21.13 27.32 -21.95
CA LEU A 288 22.07 28.04 -22.81
C LEU A 288 22.63 29.18 -21.97
N GLY A 289 23.92 29.08 -21.62
CA GLY A 289 24.83 30.21 -21.39
C GLY A 289 24.53 31.12 -20.20
N ASN A 290 25.33 30.97 -19.14
CA ASN A 290 26.26 32.02 -18.68
C ASN A 290 27.40 31.39 -17.88
#